data_AF-A0A3B1A2Q1-F1
#
_entry.id   AF-A0A3B1A2Q1-F1
#
_cell.length_a   1.000
_cell.length_b   1.000
_cell.length_c   1.000
_cell.angle_alpha   90.00
_cell.angle_beta   90.00
_cell.angle_gamma   90.00
#
_symmetry.space_group_name_H-M   'P 1'
#
loop_
_entity.id
_entity.type
_entity.pdbx_description
1 polymer ?
#
loop_
_entity_poly.entity_id
_entity_poly.type
_entity_poly.pdbx_seq_one_letter_code
_entity_poly.pdbx_strand_id
1 'polypeptide(L)'
;TIVCITRGIPAHDMVKVKSIIRGQGVNLIGPNSPGMITSEEFKLGVMPSGIHKKGTIGIVSRADSLTYEAVMQTTQIGLGQTTTVGIGSDSVMGMSFVDVIKLFEQDRRTKGIIMVGEIGGDLEERTAQYIADEVRKPILSYIAGVTAPPGKRMGHVGVILESGIGSAAFKCAALAEAGVQIVQSPTELGPRMLEYFEG
;
A
#
# COMPACT_ATOMS: atom_id res chain seq x y z
N THR A 1 0.84 -0.09 18.34
CA THR A 1 0.96 -0.72 17.01
C THR A 1 1.72 -2.02 17.13
N ILE A 2 1.30 -3.06 16.42
CA ILE A 2 1.95 -4.37 16.32
C ILE A 2 2.29 -4.61 14.84
N VAL A 3 3.48 -5.12 14.55
CA VAL A 3 3.86 -5.56 13.20
C VAL A 3 4.02 -7.08 13.21
N CYS A 4 3.27 -7.76 12.36
CA CYS A 4 3.38 -9.19 12.12
C CYS A 4 4.16 -9.44 10.83
N ILE A 5 5.42 -9.85 10.98
CA ILE A 5 6.32 -10.08 9.84
C ILE A 5 6.07 -11.45 9.20
N THR A 6 5.69 -12.43 10.01
CA THR A 6 5.57 -13.83 9.62
C THR A 6 4.65 -14.02 8.42
N ARG A 7 5.12 -14.79 7.43
CA ARG A 7 4.36 -15.20 6.24
C ARG A 7 3.62 -16.52 6.47
N GLY A 8 2.44 -16.66 5.87
CA GLY A 8 1.77 -17.95 5.79
C GLY A 8 1.12 -18.38 7.10
N ILE A 9 0.76 -17.41 7.94
CA ILE A 9 -0.10 -17.69 9.10
C ILE A 9 -1.45 -18.17 8.56
N PRO A 10 -2.01 -19.29 9.05
CA PRO A 10 -3.32 -19.76 8.64
C PRO A 10 -4.38 -18.66 8.78
N ALA A 11 -5.18 -18.46 7.73
CA ALA A 11 -6.21 -17.41 7.70
C ALA A 11 -7.15 -17.48 8.92
N HIS A 12 -7.51 -18.70 9.34
CA HIS A 12 -8.34 -18.93 10.53
C HIS A 12 -7.72 -18.38 11.82
N ASP A 13 -6.40 -18.49 11.99
CA ASP A 13 -5.73 -17.96 13.18
C ASP A 13 -5.62 -16.43 13.11
N MET A 14 -5.41 -15.87 11.92
CA MET A 14 -5.50 -14.41 11.74
C MET A 14 -6.90 -13.87 12.04
N VAL A 15 -7.97 -14.58 11.70
CA VAL A 15 -9.35 -14.20 12.08
C VAL A 15 -9.50 -14.14 13.60
N LYS A 16 -8.98 -15.14 14.33
CA LYS A 16 -8.99 -15.13 15.82
C LYS A 16 -8.21 -13.93 16.36
N VAL A 17 -7.00 -13.68 15.85
CA VAL A 17 -6.18 -12.53 16.26
C VAL A 17 -6.94 -11.22 16.04
N LYS A 18 -7.54 -11.03 14.85
CA LYS A 18 -8.37 -9.84 14.57
C LYS A 18 -9.55 -9.71 15.53
N SER A 19 -10.20 -10.82 15.87
CA SER A 19 -11.31 -10.82 16.84
C SER A 19 -10.85 -10.39 18.23
N ILE A 20 -9.68 -10.83 18.68
CA ILE A 20 -9.12 -10.50 20.00
C ILE A 20 -8.80 -9.01 20.07
N ILE A 21 -8.06 -8.48 19.08
CA ILE A 21 -7.59 -7.09 19.11
C ILE A 21 -8.68 -6.06 18.81
N ARG A 22 -9.85 -6.49 18.31
CA ARG A 22 -10.95 -5.61 17.95
C ARG A 22 -11.42 -4.80 19.16
N GLY A 23 -11.45 -3.47 19.01
CA GLY A 23 -11.88 -2.55 20.08
C GLY A 23 -10.82 -2.28 21.16
N GLN A 24 -9.61 -2.86 21.06
CA GLN A 24 -8.54 -2.65 22.04
C GLN A 24 -7.63 -1.45 21.72
N GLY A 25 -7.95 -0.66 20.69
CA GLY A 25 -7.09 0.46 20.24
C GLY A 25 -5.76 -0.02 19.64
N VAL A 26 -5.68 -1.28 19.19
CA VAL A 26 -4.47 -1.87 18.63
C VAL A 26 -4.50 -1.78 17.11
N ASN A 27 -3.50 -1.12 16.53
CA ASN A 27 -3.19 -1.15 15.11
C ASN A 27 -2.29 -2.35 14.80
N LEU A 28 -2.74 -3.29 13.96
CA LEU A 28 -1.95 -4.44 13.50
C LEU A 28 -1.57 -4.26 12.03
N ILE A 29 -0.28 -4.27 11.72
CA ILE A 29 0.26 -4.27 10.37
C ILE A 29 0.71 -5.71 10.03
N GLY A 30 0.38 -6.20 8.83
CA GLY A 30 0.63 -7.59 8.42
C GLY A 30 -0.59 -8.51 8.60
N PRO A 31 -0.41 -9.84 8.49
CA PRO A 31 0.86 -10.57 8.49
C PRO A 31 1.58 -10.49 7.14
N ASN A 32 2.73 -11.15 7.03
CA ASN A 32 3.57 -11.12 5.83
C ASN A 32 3.92 -9.69 5.41
N SER A 33 4.38 -8.90 6.38
CA SER A 33 4.66 -7.48 6.21
C SER A 33 6.11 -7.15 6.55
N PRO A 34 6.77 -6.25 5.78
CA PRO A 34 8.08 -5.73 6.14
C PRO A 34 8.02 -4.68 7.26
N GLY A 35 6.82 -4.23 7.64
CA GLY A 35 6.54 -3.33 8.75
C GLY A 35 6.29 -1.88 8.33
N MET A 36 6.84 -0.94 9.09
CA MET A 36 6.73 0.49 8.81
C MET A 36 8.00 1.26 9.21
N ILE A 37 8.23 2.38 8.52
CA ILE A 37 9.27 3.36 8.86
C ILE A 37 8.67 4.76 8.77
N THR A 38 8.76 5.52 9.85
CA THR A 38 8.65 6.99 9.80
C THR A 38 10.07 7.51 9.59
N SER A 39 10.33 8.11 8.42
CA SER A 39 11.69 8.39 7.95
C SER A 39 12.50 9.21 8.96
N GLU A 40 13.68 8.71 9.30
CA GLU A 40 14.62 9.32 10.26
C GLU A 40 14.09 9.48 11.70
N GLU A 41 12.93 8.91 12.02
CA GLU A 41 12.30 9.01 13.35
C GLU A 41 12.14 7.64 14.00
N PHE A 42 11.54 6.68 13.29
CA PHE A 42 11.19 5.38 13.88
C PHE A 42 11.10 4.26 12.84
N LYS A 43 11.54 3.06 13.21
CA LYS A 43 11.41 1.84 12.40
C LYS A 43 10.83 0.72 13.26
N LEU A 44 9.80 0.05 12.73
CA LEU A 44 9.25 -1.17 13.29
C LEU A 44 9.08 -2.21 12.18
N GLY A 45 9.94 -3.22 12.17
CA GLY A 45 9.99 -4.26 11.14
C GLY A 45 11.37 -4.40 10.51
N VAL A 46 11.40 -4.90 9.27
CA VAL A 46 12.62 -5.33 8.56
C VAL A 46 12.96 -4.48 7.34
N MET A 47 12.16 -3.45 7.01
CA MET A 47 12.48 -2.51 5.93
C MET A 47 13.90 -1.89 6.09
N PRO A 48 14.69 -1.72 5.02
CA PRO A 48 15.99 -1.07 5.09
C PRO A 48 15.84 0.43 5.37
N SER A 49 16.39 0.92 6.48
CA SER A 49 16.26 2.34 6.88
C SER A 49 17.16 3.27 6.06
N GLY A 50 18.32 2.81 5.59
CA GLY A 50 19.32 3.65 4.92
C GLY A 50 18.91 4.23 3.56
N ILE A 51 17.78 3.78 2.98
CA ILE A 51 17.23 4.31 1.73
C ILE A 51 16.11 5.34 1.94
N HIS A 52 15.64 5.48 3.20
CA HIS A 52 14.57 6.40 3.55
C HIS A 52 15.17 7.77 3.86
N LYS A 53 14.48 8.83 3.43
CA LYS A 53 14.84 10.21 3.74
C LYS A 53 13.61 10.97 4.19
N LYS A 54 13.75 11.82 5.18
CA LYS A 54 12.62 12.63 5.66
C LYS A 54 12.10 13.54 4.54
N GLY A 55 10.78 13.54 4.36
CA GLY A 55 10.12 14.24 3.27
C GLY A 55 8.61 14.33 3.45
N THR A 56 7.87 14.38 2.34
CA THR A 56 6.44 14.72 2.32
C THR A 56 5.53 13.62 1.77
N ILE A 57 6.07 12.49 1.29
CA ILE A 57 5.27 11.44 0.66
C ILE A 57 4.93 10.32 1.65
N GLY A 58 3.65 9.98 1.77
CA GLY A 58 3.21 8.77 2.45
C GLY A 58 3.22 7.59 1.49
N ILE A 59 3.78 6.45 1.87
CA ILE A 59 3.83 5.25 1.02
C ILE A 59 3.10 4.10 1.70
N VAL A 60 2.14 3.49 1.03
CA VAL A 60 1.44 2.27 1.49
C VAL A 60 1.49 1.19 0.42
N SER A 61 1.85 -0.03 0.80
CA SER A 61 2.10 -1.10 -0.18
C SER A 61 1.75 -2.50 0.32
N ARG A 62 1.33 -3.36 -0.61
CA ARG A 62 1.24 -4.83 -0.42
C ARG A 62 2.48 -5.58 -0.89
N ALA A 63 3.33 -4.95 -1.70
CA ALA A 63 4.47 -5.58 -2.36
C ALA A 63 5.81 -5.05 -1.83
N ASP A 64 6.60 -5.92 -1.22
CA ASP A 64 7.84 -5.56 -0.52
C ASP A 64 8.86 -4.86 -1.45
N SER A 65 9.22 -5.48 -2.57
CA SER A 65 10.25 -4.94 -3.48
C SER A 65 9.83 -3.63 -4.13
N LEU A 66 8.56 -3.52 -4.51
CA LEU A 66 8.01 -2.30 -5.12
C LEU A 66 7.86 -1.16 -4.12
N THR A 67 7.76 -1.46 -2.82
CA THR A 67 7.85 -0.45 -1.77
C THR A 67 9.21 0.24 -1.80
N TYR A 68 10.29 -0.52 -1.96
CA TYR A 68 11.65 0.02 -1.99
C TYR A 68 11.92 0.82 -3.27
N GLU A 69 11.31 0.43 -4.37
CA GLU A 69 11.35 1.19 -5.63
C GLU A 69 10.72 2.58 -5.45
N ALA A 70 9.52 2.66 -4.84
CA ALA A 70 8.85 3.92 -4.54
C ALA A 70 9.67 4.81 -3.58
N VAL A 71 10.25 4.21 -2.53
CA VAL A 71 11.12 4.90 -1.56
C VAL A 71 12.36 5.46 -2.25
N MET A 72 13.05 4.64 -3.07
CA MET A 72 14.26 5.06 -3.77
C MET A 72 13.98 6.25 -4.70
N GLN A 73 12.96 6.16 -5.53
CA GLN A 73 12.63 7.24 -6.48
C GLN A 73 12.28 8.54 -5.76
N THR A 74 11.40 8.49 -4.76
CA THR A 74 11.01 9.68 -4.00
C THR A 74 12.18 10.28 -3.20
N THR A 75 13.09 9.46 -2.68
CA THR A 75 14.32 9.93 -2.02
C THR A 75 15.26 10.61 -3.02
N GLN A 76 15.51 10.02 -4.18
CA GLN A 76 16.47 10.52 -5.17
C GLN A 76 16.06 11.87 -5.77
N ILE A 77 14.76 12.10 -5.95
CA ILE A 77 14.22 13.35 -6.52
C ILE A 77 13.89 14.40 -5.45
N GLY A 78 14.25 14.14 -4.18
CA GLY A 78 14.14 15.12 -3.10
C GLY A 78 12.76 15.25 -2.44
N LEU A 79 11.76 14.45 -2.85
CA LEU A 79 10.46 14.43 -2.19
C LEU A 79 10.52 13.78 -0.80
N GLY A 80 11.35 12.74 -0.65
CA GLY A 80 11.46 11.92 0.57
C GLY A 80 10.13 11.31 1.01
N GLN A 81 10.09 10.76 2.22
CA GLN A 81 8.89 10.13 2.78
C GLN A 81 8.57 10.66 4.18
N THR A 82 7.28 10.73 4.51
CA THR A 82 6.82 10.90 5.90
C THR A 82 6.85 9.56 6.61
N THR A 83 6.05 8.61 6.12
CA THR A 83 5.97 7.26 6.64
C THR A 83 5.69 6.28 5.50
N THR A 84 6.42 5.17 5.51
CA THR A 84 6.25 4.02 4.63
C THR A 84 5.63 2.87 5.42
N VAL A 85 4.57 2.26 4.90
CA VAL A 85 3.86 1.14 5.54
C VAL A 85 3.66 0.00 4.53
N GLY A 86 4.22 -1.17 4.83
CA GLY A 86 3.90 -2.40 4.12
C GLY A 86 2.74 -3.08 4.84
N ILE A 87 1.53 -3.08 4.30
CA ILE A 87 0.36 -3.65 4.99
C ILE A 87 0.35 -5.19 5.01
N GLY A 88 1.16 -5.79 4.13
CA GLY A 88 1.30 -7.23 3.97
C GLY A 88 0.43 -7.79 2.84
N SER A 89 0.82 -8.96 2.33
CA SER A 89 0.20 -9.57 1.14
C SER A 89 -0.81 -10.68 1.44
N ASP A 90 -0.87 -11.18 2.68
CA ASP A 90 -1.81 -12.24 3.07
C ASP A 90 -3.27 -11.77 3.02
N SER A 91 -4.21 -12.70 2.82
CA SER A 91 -5.64 -12.39 2.59
C SER A 91 -6.37 -11.86 3.82
N VAL A 92 -5.97 -12.26 5.02
CA VAL A 92 -6.51 -11.76 6.30
C VAL A 92 -5.47 -10.87 6.96
N MET A 93 -5.40 -9.61 6.52
CA MET A 93 -4.51 -8.59 7.09
C MET A 93 -5.16 -7.84 8.26
N GLY A 94 -4.32 -7.20 9.09
CA GLY A 94 -4.75 -6.27 10.13
C GLY A 94 -5.33 -4.99 9.51
N MET A 95 -4.47 -3.98 9.32
CA MET A 95 -4.80 -2.71 8.66
C MET A 95 -4.86 -2.87 7.13
N SER A 96 -5.81 -2.17 6.53
CA SER A 96 -6.03 -2.06 5.09
C SER A 96 -5.38 -0.80 4.49
N PHE A 97 -5.44 -0.66 3.16
CA PHE A 97 -5.10 0.61 2.50
C PHE A 97 -5.91 1.78 3.05
N VAL A 98 -7.23 1.61 3.23
CA VAL A 98 -8.12 2.66 3.77
C VAL A 98 -7.63 3.14 5.13
N ASP A 99 -7.25 2.23 6.03
CA ASP A 99 -6.78 2.59 7.36
C ASP A 99 -5.52 3.44 7.31
N VAL A 100 -4.56 3.09 6.44
CA VAL A 100 -3.30 3.83 6.30
C VAL A 100 -3.50 5.16 5.56
N ILE A 101 -4.29 5.17 4.47
CA ILE A 101 -4.58 6.37 3.70
C ILE A 101 -5.32 7.40 4.56
N LYS A 102 -6.24 6.96 5.43
CA LYS A 102 -6.88 7.84 6.41
C LYS A 102 -5.88 8.53 7.33
N LEU A 103 -4.88 7.81 7.81
CA LEU A 103 -3.81 8.38 8.63
C LEU A 103 -2.93 9.35 7.82
N PHE A 104 -2.64 9.02 6.57
CA PHE A 104 -1.90 9.92 5.67
C PHE A 104 -2.68 11.19 5.34
N GLU A 105 -3.98 11.11 5.12
CA GLU A 105 -4.85 12.28 4.90
C GLU A 105 -4.83 13.21 6.12
N GLN A 106 -4.83 12.65 7.33
CA GLN A 106 -4.77 13.41 8.58
C GLN A 106 -3.39 13.99 8.90
N ASP A 107 -2.30 13.36 8.43
CA ASP A 107 -0.94 13.85 8.67
C ASP A 107 -0.63 15.10 7.83
N ARG A 108 -0.52 16.25 8.49
CA ARG A 108 -0.19 17.54 7.83
C ARG A 108 1.16 17.54 7.11
N ARG A 109 2.11 16.67 7.48
CA ARG A 109 3.41 16.52 6.81
C ARG A 109 3.26 15.79 5.48
N THR A 110 2.31 14.87 5.38
CA THR A 110 2.03 14.13 4.15
C THR A 110 1.32 15.04 3.15
N LYS A 111 1.93 15.24 1.98
CA LYS A 111 1.42 16.09 0.90
C LYS A 111 0.98 15.29 -0.33
N GLY A 112 1.51 14.09 -0.53
CA GLY A 112 1.10 13.16 -1.57
C GLY A 112 1.20 11.73 -1.07
N ILE A 113 0.45 10.82 -1.69
CA ILE A 113 0.39 9.41 -1.29
C ILE A 113 0.75 8.53 -2.48
N ILE A 114 1.68 7.60 -2.28
CA ILE A 114 1.94 6.51 -3.22
C ILE A 114 1.32 5.23 -2.66
N MET A 115 0.44 4.64 -3.46
CA MET A 115 -0.21 3.36 -3.17
C MET A 115 0.33 2.29 -4.12
N VAL A 116 0.82 1.16 -3.59
CA VAL A 116 1.26 0.03 -4.41
C VAL A 116 0.37 -1.17 -4.12
N GLY A 117 -0.57 -1.40 -5.04
CA GLY A 117 -1.51 -2.52 -5.01
C GLY A 117 -0.97 -3.75 -5.72
N GLU A 118 -1.76 -4.82 -5.68
CA GLU A 118 -1.48 -6.09 -6.34
C GLU A 118 -2.78 -6.70 -6.88
N ILE A 119 -2.71 -7.50 -7.94
CA ILE A 119 -3.86 -8.28 -8.39
C ILE A 119 -4.39 -9.22 -7.28
N GLY A 120 -5.67 -9.57 -7.37
CA GLY A 120 -6.36 -10.46 -6.45
C GLY A 120 -7.10 -9.75 -5.32
N GLY A 121 -8.23 -10.33 -4.91
CA GLY A 121 -9.15 -9.72 -3.94
C GLY A 121 -9.77 -8.42 -4.46
N ASP A 122 -10.50 -7.71 -3.62
CA ASP A 122 -11.25 -6.48 -3.96
C ASP A 122 -10.79 -5.25 -3.13
N LEU A 123 -9.59 -5.34 -2.53
CA LEU A 123 -9.12 -4.36 -1.56
C LEU A 123 -8.94 -2.97 -2.19
N GLU A 124 -8.33 -2.89 -3.37
CA GLU A 124 -8.10 -1.67 -4.13
C GLU A 124 -9.42 -1.04 -4.58
N GLU A 125 -10.38 -1.84 -5.02
CA GLU A 125 -11.72 -1.38 -5.42
C GLU A 125 -12.49 -0.78 -4.24
N ARG A 126 -12.47 -1.42 -3.06
CA ARG A 126 -13.04 -0.85 -1.83
C ARG A 126 -12.30 0.42 -1.39
N THR A 127 -10.99 0.45 -1.60
CA THR A 127 -10.17 1.63 -1.28
C THR A 127 -10.53 2.80 -2.18
N ALA A 128 -10.81 2.55 -3.46
CA ALA A 128 -11.25 3.58 -4.41
C ALA A 128 -12.53 4.28 -3.94
N GLN A 129 -13.52 3.52 -3.44
CA GLN A 129 -14.76 4.08 -2.89
C GLN A 129 -14.47 5.07 -1.74
N TYR A 130 -13.61 4.70 -0.79
CA TYR A 130 -13.21 5.58 0.29
C TYR A 130 -12.44 6.82 -0.20
N ILE A 131 -11.54 6.65 -1.17
CA ILE A 131 -10.74 7.75 -1.73
C ILE A 131 -11.64 8.82 -2.34
N ALA A 132 -12.62 8.42 -3.15
CA ALA A 132 -13.54 9.34 -3.83
C ALA A 132 -14.27 10.26 -2.84
N ASP A 133 -14.72 9.70 -1.72
CA ASP A 133 -15.53 10.43 -0.74
C ASP A 133 -14.66 11.28 0.21
N GLU A 134 -13.58 10.71 0.73
CA GLU A 134 -12.92 11.21 1.95
C GLU A 134 -11.51 11.77 1.76
N VAL A 135 -10.85 11.51 0.61
CA VAL A 135 -9.44 11.85 0.43
C VAL A 135 -9.29 13.04 -0.51
N ARG A 136 -8.37 13.95 -0.18
CA ARG A 136 -8.13 15.18 -0.96
C ARG A 136 -6.69 15.33 -1.41
N LYS A 137 -5.74 14.67 -0.74
CA LYS A 137 -4.35 14.64 -1.18
C LYS A 137 -4.20 13.87 -2.49
N PRO A 138 -3.28 14.28 -3.37
CA PRO A 138 -2.99 13.54 -4.59
C PRO A 138 -2.51 12.13 -4.26
N ILE A 139 -3.08 11.15 -4.95
CA ILE A 139 -2.69 9.75 -4.84
C ILE A 139 -2.22 9.26 -6.20
N LEU A 140 -1.06 8.62 -6.20
CA LEU A 140 -0.54 7.89 -7.35
C LEU A 140 -0.49 6.41 -7.02
N SER A 141 -0.91 5.55 -7.96
CA SER A 141 -0.97 4.11 -7.72
C SER A 141 -0.37 3.28 -8.85
N TYR A 142 0.26 2.17 -8.47
CA TYR A 142 0.69 1.11 -9.37
C TYR A 142 0.08 -0.22 -8.91
N ILE A 143 -0.48 -1.00 -9.83
CA ILE A 143 -1.02 -2.33 -9.55
C ILE A 143 -0.05 -3.38 -10.08
N ALA A 144 0.59 -4.12 -9.18
CA ALA A 144 1.48 -5.21 -9.55
C ALA A 144 0.72 -6.39 -10.17
N GLY A 145 1.34 -7.05 -11.16
CA GLY A 145 0.78 -8.26 -11.78
C GLY A 145 -0.11 -8.02 -13.00
N VAL A 146 -0.08 -6.83 -13.62
CA VAL A 146 -0.89 -6.51 -14.82
C VAL A 146 -0.67 -7.51 -15.98
N THR A 147 0.53 -8.06 -16.11
CA THR A 147 0.90 -9.02 -17.16
C THR A 147 0.65 -10.48 -16.77
N ALA A 148 0.00 -10.74 -15.63
CA ALA A 148 -0.26 -12.09 -15.16
C ALA A 148 -1.22 -12.83 -16.12
N PRO A 149 -0.86 -14.02 -16.60
CA PRO A 149 -1.73 -14.80 -17.47
C PRO A 149 -2.98 -15.28 -16.70
N PRO A 150 -4.17 -15.32 -17.34
CA PRO A 150 -5.39 -15.80 -16.73
C PRO A 150 -5.23 -17.21 -16.14
N GLY A 151 -5.83 -17.45 -14.97
CA GLY A 151 -5.88 -18.78 -14.34
C GLY A 151 -4.58 -19.27 -13.71
N LYS A 152 -3.49 -18.47 -13.70
CA LYS A 152 -2.27 -18.82 -12.96
C LYS A 152 -2.25 -18.21 -11.56
N ARG A 153 -1.87 -19.02 -10.58
CA ARG A 153 -1.47 -18.53 -9.25
C ARG A 153 -0.12 -17.81 -9.39
N MET A 154 -0.10 -16.51 -9.14
CA MET A 154 1.13 -15.75 -8.93
C MET A 154 1.27 -15.41 -7.44
N GLY A 155 2.46 -15.62 -6.88
CA GLY A 155 2.79 -15.13 -5.54
C GLY A 155 1.99 -15.72 -4.37
N HIS A 156 1.95 -14.98 -3.26
CA HIS A 156 1.90 -15.54 -1.91
C HIS A 156 0.62 -16.24 -1.47
N VAL A 157 -0.55 -16.00 -2.03
CA VAL A 157 -1.75 -16.77 -1.67
C VAL A 157 -2.68 -16.80 -2.88
N GLY A 158 -3.18 -17.99 -3.22
CA GLY A 158 -3.98 -18.31 -4.41
C GLY A 158 -4.94 -17.22 -4.87
N VAL A 159 -4.47 -16.38 -5.79
CA VAL A 159 -5.30 -15.43 -6.52
C VAL A 159 -6.23 -16.23 -7.42
N ILE A 160 -7.51 -16.28 -7.07
CA ILE A 160 -8.58 -16.74 -7.94
C ILE A 160 -9.24 -15.48 -8.49
N LEU A 161 -9.08 -15.25 -9.80
CA LEU A 161 -9.76 -14.17 -10.51
C LEU A 161 -11.16 -14.65 -10.89
N GLU A 162 -12.14 -14.48 -10.01
CA GLU A 162 -13.56 -14.75 -10.34
C GLU A 162 -14.19 -13.50 -10.97
N SER A 163 -14.83 -13.66 -12.12
CA SER A 163 -15.73 -12.66 -12.72
C SER A 163 -15.13 -11.26 -12.98
N GLY A 164 -13.82 -11.16 -13.25
CA GLY A 164 -13.14 -9.90 -13.61
C GLY A 164 -12.75 -9.00 -12.43
N ILE A 165 -13.46 -9.12 -11.30
CA ILE A 165 -13.13 -8.46 -10.02
C ILE A 165 -11.75 -8.95 -9.55
N GLY A 166 -10.94 -8.01 -9.06
CA GLY A 166 -9.56 -8.29 -8.64
C GLY A 166 -8.55 -8.40 -9.78
N SER A 167 -8.95 -8.28 -11.04
CA SER A 167 -8.01 -8.11 -12.14
C SER A 167 -7.37 -6.71 -12.11
N ALA A 168 -6.17 -6.59 -12.66
CA ALA A 168 -5.49 -5.29 -12.71
C ALA A 168 -6.33 -4.24 -13.45
N ALA A 169 -7.01 -4.61 -14.54
CA ALA A 169 -7.85 -3.69 -15.31
C ALA A 169 -9.00 -3.11 -14.47
N PHE A 170 -9.73 -3.94 -13.74
CA PHE A 170 -10.83 -3.48 -12.88
C PHE A 170 -10.32 -2.64 -11.71
N LYS A 171 -9.21 -3.04 -11.07
CA LYS A 171 -8.57 -2.26 -9.99
C LYS A 171 -8.14 -0.88 -10.47
N CYS A 172 -7.45 -0.81 -11.61
CA CYS A 172 -7.01 0.45 -12.20
C CYS A 172 -8.19 1.34 -12.58
N ALA A 173 -9.26 0.78 -13.17
CA ALA A 173 -10.46 1.53 -13.53
C ALA A 173 -11.13 2.14 -12.29
N ALA A 174 -11.38 1.33 -11.25
CA ALA A 174 -12.00 1.80 -10.01
C ALA A 174 -11.18 2.91 -9.34
N LEU A 175 -9.86 2.74 -9.24
CA LEU A 175 -8.98 3.75 -8.67
C LEU A 175 -8.92 5.03 -9.51
N ALA A 176 -8.87 4.91 -10.84
CA ALA A 176 -8.89 6.06 -11.75
C ALA A 176 -10.19 6.85 -11.64
N GLU A 177 -11.34 6.17 -11.56
CA GLU A 177 -12.66 6.80 -11.33
C GLU A 177 -12.71 7.55 -9.99
N ALA A 178 -11.98 7.09 -8.97
CA ALA A 178 -11.84 7.77 -7.69
C ALA A 178 -10.82 8.93 -7.70
N GLY A 179 -10.25 9.29 -8.86
CA GLY A 179 -9.29 10.37 -9.00
C GLY A 179 -7.84 10.00 -8.66
N VAL A 180 -7.53 8.70 -8.54
CA VAL A 180 -6.15 8.22 -8.35
C VAL A 180 -5.46 8.16 -9.71
N GLN A 181 -4.27 8.75 -9.81
CA GLN A 181 -3.47 8.61 -11.03
C GLN A 181 -2.77 7.25 -11.07
N ILE A 182 -3.07 6.48 -12.12
CA ILE A 182 -2.46 5.16 -12.34
C ILE A 182 -1.19 5.31 -13.18
N VAL A 183 -0.08 4.75 -12.71
CA VAL A 183 1.13 4.59 -13.53
C VAL A 183 1.22 3.20 -14.13
N GLN A 184 1.86 3.11 -15.30
CA GLN A 184 1.96 1.85 -16.04
C GLN A 184 3.26 1.10 -15.70
N SER A 185 4.28 1.84 -15.24
CA SER A 185 5.53 1.28 -14.77
C SER A 185 5.80 1.65 -13.31
N PRO A 186 6.33 0.74 -12.48
CA PRO A 186 6.76 1.11 -11.14
C PRO A 186 7.89 2.15 -11.14
N THR A 187 8.63 2.30 -12.25
CA THR A 187 9.69 3.32 -12.43
C THR A 187 9.16 4.75 -12.52
N GLU A 188 7.85 4.93 -12.64
CA GLU A 188 7.20 6.23 -12.83
C GLU A 188 6.66 6.80 -11.50
N LEU A 189 6.74 6.06 -10.39
CA LEU A 189 6.13 6.41 -9.11
C LEU A 189 6.61 7.75 -8.55
N GLY A 190 7.93 7.96 -8.50
CA GLY A 190 8.53 9.21 -8.05
C GLY A 190 8.36 10.35 -9.05
N PRO A 191 8.79 10.20 -10.31
CA PRO A 191 8.68 11.26 -11.32
C PRO A 191 7.26 11.80 -11.47
N ARG A 192 6.25 10.92 -11.53
CA ARG A 192 4.85 11.35 -11.66
C ARG A 192 4.28 11.96 -10.39
N MET A 193 4.79 11.58 -9.22
CA MET A 193 4.43 12.24 -7.97
C MET A 193 5.01 13.65 -7.88
N LEU A 194 6.20 13.88 -8.44
CA LEU A 194 6.83 15.21 -8.45
C LEU A 194 6.02 16.22 -9.25
N GLU A 195 5.41 15.82 -10.38
CA GLU A 195 4.55 16.67 -11.23
C GLU A 195 3.42 17.36 -10.44
N TYR A 196 2.94 16.78 -9.33
CA TYR A 196 1.92 17.40 -8.45
C TYR A 196 2.42 18.60 -7.65
N PHE A 197 3.74 18.78 -7.54
CA PHE A 197 4.38 19.83 -6.73
C PHE A 197 5.15 20.86 -7.57
N GLU A 198 5.24 20.66 -8.89
CA GLU A 198 5.90 21.57 -9.82
C GLU A 198 4.94 22.64 -10.39
N GLY A 199 3.73 22.76 -9.84
CA GLY A 199 2.71 23.77 -10.17
C GLY A 199 2.67 24.94 -9.21
#